data_AF-A0A956SWZ4-F1
#
_entry.id   AF-A0A956SWZ4-F1
#
_cell.length_a   1.000
_cell.length_b   1.000
_cell.length_c   1.000
_cell.angle_alpha   90.00
_cell.angle_beta   90.00
_cell.angle_gamma   90.00
#
_symmetry.space_group_name_H-M   'P 1'
#
loop_
_entity.id
_entity.type
_entity.pdbx_description
1 polymer ?
#
loop_
_entity_poly.entity_id
_entity_poly.type
_entity_poly.pdbx_seq_one_letter_code
_entity_poly.pdbx_strand_id
1 'polypeptide(L)'
;MSKNPFKARACEGLLPVLLCLTLGGCTPKTGETVHLSPSPSGTTVATELNPASTATPEPSAPTSLFDGRTGDGNISLPGASLADIPTIESEVKRVLSEGRLQGAVGAGNSTPSAENFEVRAGGEGSFTRPDAQQKIFLYRFGLTNGLVVLEDSKVVAHYAGGPGDYAFYTYLIPRDVNADGLTDFILFRNVEDNDDIYAYLFLMTPSGPKYAGSTTVYSSTAQGGDGTDPATAESRAFEVTMSEGSPPSLTVSEFRRKGSGEWESSGEPQPFLWEVPKESDTPPILEILLSGGPDTTKIKSALDKLGDYADVPSSIDLGNPKNPAQTIVATDSVLQMMELLDTRAAVYAAENATKEQVDHSEVSKYALTLEGLGTADEIRDAYIKHTNESLGGSSPYADADDSK
;
A
#
# COMPACT_ATOMS: atom_id res chain seq x y z
N MET A 1 -50.22 16.53 12.22
CA MET A 1 -50.75 15.16 11.99
C MET A 1 -51.14 15.04 10.52
N SER A 2 -50.30 14.42 9.70
CA SER A 2 -50.65 14.00 8.33
C SER A 2 -49.80 12.79 8.00
N LYS A 3 -50.47 11.65 7.75
CA LYS A 3 -49.88 10.37 7.39
C LYS A 3 -49.99 10.23 5.87
N ASN A 4 -48.90 9.82 5.20
CA ASN A 4 -48.97 9.22 3.87
C ASN A 4 -48.06 7.98 3.84
N PRO A 5 -48.56 6.79 3.46
CA PRO A 5 -47.78 5.56 3.42
C PRO A 5 -47.22 5.28 2.02
N PHE A 6 -45.96 4.84 1.96
CA PHE A 6 -45.34 4.27 0.76
C PHE A 6 -45.77 2.81 0.58
N LYS A 7 -46.23 2.48 -0.64
CA LYS A 7 -46.55 1.12 -1.10
C LYS A 7 -45.38 0.55 -1.89
N ALA A 8 -45.04 -0.70 -1.59
CA ALA A 8 -44.15 -1.55 -2.36
C ALA A 8 -44.79 -2.01 -3.69
N ARG A 9 -43.97 -2.26 -4.71
CA ARG A 9 -44.31 -3.11 -5.86
C ARG A 9 -43.15 -4.03 -6.18
N ALA A 10 -43.45 -5.33 -6.13
CA ALA A 10 -42.70 -6.41 -6.75
C ALA A 10 -43.09 -6.51 -8.24
N CYS A 11 -42.17 -7.00 -9.07
CA CYS A 11 -42.47 -7.60 -10.36
C CYS A 11 -41.60 -8.84 -10.55
N GLU A 12 -42.27 -9.99 -10.62
CA GLU A 12 -41.75 -11.27 -11.08
C GLU A 12 -41.87 -11.40 -12.61
N GLY A 13 -40.93 -12.14 -13.20
CA GLY A 13 -41.22 -13.17 -14.20
C GLY A 13 -41.26 -12.79 -15.68
N LEU A 14 -40.32 -13.33 -16.48
CA LEU A 14 -40.57 -14.33 -17.56
C LEU A 14 -39.32 -14.54 -18.46
N LEU A 15 -38.84 -15.80 -18.50
CA LEU A 15 -37.95 -16.46 -19.47
C LEU A 15 -38.81 -17.02 -20.66
N PRO A 16 -38.30 -17.80 -21.66
CA PRO A 16 -37.00 -17.84 -22.38
C PRO A 16 -37.13 -18.04 -23.94
N VAL A 17 -35.98 -18.29 -24.61
CA VAL A 17 -35.71 -19.18 -25.78
C VAL A 17 -35.40 -18.51 -27.14
N LEU A 18 -34.17 -18.74 -27.66
CA LEU A 18 -33.85 -19.26 -29.02
C LEU A 18 -32.31 -19.43 -29.17
N LEU A 19 -31.75 -20.66 -29.13
CA LEU A 19 -31.45 -21.59 -30.25
C LEU A 19 -30.07 -21.35 -30.91
N CYS A 20 -29.07 -22.15 -30.52
CA CYS A 20 -27.84 -22.39 -31.27
C CYS A 20 -28.02 -23.61 -32.19
N LEU A 21 -27.68 -23.47 -33.47
CA LEU A 21 -27.52 -24.57 -34.42
C LEU A 21 -26.13 -24.48 -35.06
N THR A 22 -25.45 -25.62 -35.05
CA THR A 22 -24.15 -25.91 -35.65
C THR A 22 -24.28 -26.27 -37.14
N LEU A 23 -23.22 -26.04 -37.94
CA LEU A 23 -22.52 -27.02 -38.80
C LEU A 23 -21.80 -26.42 -40.04
N GLY A 24 -20.54 -26.85 -40.23
CA GLY A 24 -19.82 -27.08 -41.51
C GLY A 24 -19.33 -25.85 -42.29
N GLY A 25 -18.14 -25.77 -42.89
CA GLY A 25 -17.08 -26.72 -43.23
C GLY A 25 -16.54 -26.37 -44.63
N CYS A 26 -15.24 -26.15 -44.82
CA CYS A 26 -14.60 -26.10 -46.15
C CYS A 26 -13.14 -26.59 -46.11
N THR A 27 -12.83 -27.44 -47.09
CA THR A 27 -11.57 -28.15 -47.36
C THR A 27 -10.60 -27.33 -48.22
N PRO A 28 -9.28 -27.67 -48.26
CA PRO A 28 -8.25 -26.88 -48.93
C PRO A 28 -7.93 -27.35 -50.36
N LYS A 29 -7.36 -26.43 -51.15
CA LYS A 29 -6.82 -26.64 -52.51
C LYS A 29 -5.31 -26.98 -52.49
N THR A 30 -4.94 -27.76 -53.49
CA THR A 30 -3.66 -28.37 -53.85
C THR A 30 -2.57 -27.42 -54.35
N GLY A 31 -1.31 -27.79 -54.07
CA GLY A 31 -0.28 -27.91 -55.10
C GLY A 31 1.01 -27.10 -54.88
N GLU A 32 2.07 -27.75 -54.41
CA GLU A 32 3.45 -27.44 -54.83
C GLU A 32 4.41 -28.60 -54.51
N THR A 33 5.21 -28.98 -55.51
CA THR A 33 6.16 -30.10 -55.46
C THR A 33 7.55 -29.55 -55.20
N VAL A 34 8.14 -29.86 -54.05
CA VAL A 34 9.54 -29.52 -53.73
C VAL A 34 10.34 -30.82 -53.57
N HIS A 35 11.37 -30.96 -54.39
CA HIS A 35 12.38 -32.01 -54.29
C HIS A 35 13.30 -31.74 -53.09
N LEU A 36 13.41 -32.71 -52.16
CA LEU A 36 14.43 -32.70 -51.10
C LEU A 36 15.24 -34.01 -51.13
N SER A 37 16.56 -33.84 -51.10
CA SER A 37 17.59 -34.88 -51.05
C SER A 37 17.59 -35.64 -49.71
N PRO A 38 18.09 -36.89 -49.66
CA PRO A 38 18.13 -37.66 -48.42
C PRO A 38 19.27 -37.18 -47.52
N SER A 39 18.95 -36.87 -46.26
CA SER A 39 19.91 -36.66 -45.16
C SER A 39 19.83 -37.83 -44.16
N PRO A 40 20.93 -38.11 -43.43
CA PRO A 40 21.21 -39.42 -42.88
C PRO A 40 20.44 -39.72 -41.59
N SER A 41 20.21 -41.02 -41.37
CA SER A 41 19.56 -41.62 -40.21
C SER A 41 20.19 -41.17 -38.89
N GLY A 42 19.46 -40.34 -38.13
CA GLY A 42 19.73 -40.06 -36.73
C GLY A 42 19.09 -41.12 -35.83
N THR A 43 19.88 -41.69 -34.93
CA THR A 43 19.45 -42.62 -33.89
C THR A 43 18.58 -41.90 -32.87
N THR A 44 17.31 -42.28 -32.76
CA THR A 44 16.38 -41.78 -31.74
C THR A 44 16.73 -42.41 -30.39
N VAL A 45 17.35 -41.64 -29.50
CA VAL A 45 17.43 -41.99 -28.07
C VAL A 45 16.13 -41.52 -27.43
N ALA A 46 15.25 -42.47 -27.10
CA ALA A 46 14.09 -42.19 -26.27
C ALA A 46 14.58 -41.82 -24.86
N THR A 47 14.53 -40.53 -24.53
CA THR A 47 14.67 -40.08 -23.15
C THR A 47 13.29 -40.30 -22.51
N GLU A 48 13.19 -41.29 -21.64
CA GLU A 48 12.05 -41.47 -20.75
C GLU A 48 11.87 -40.17 -19.94
N LEU A 49 10.84 -39.40 -20.28
CA LEU A 49 10.38 -38.30 -19.44
C LEU A 49 9.82 -38.91 -18.16
N ASN A 50 10.67 -38.97 -17.14
CA ASN A 50 10.26 -39.31 -15.79
C ASN A 50 9.18 -38.29 -15.38
N PRO A 51 7.93 -38.69 -15.09
CA PRO A 51 6.89 -37.75 -14.69
C PRO A 51 7.37 -37.08 -13.42
N ALA A 52 7.63 -35.78 -13.52
CA ALA A 52 8.04 -34.96 -12.38
C ALA A 52 7.00 -35.18 -11.28
N SER A 53 7.45 -35.81 -10.19
CA SER A 53 6.64 -36.00 -8.99
C SER A 53 6.25 -34.62 -8.51
N THR A 54 4.98 -34.26 -8.74
CA THR A 54 4.33 -33.10 -8.13
C THR A 54 4.08 -33.44 -6.66
N ALA A 55 5.16 -33.60 -5.90
CA ALA A 55 5.08 -33.65 -4.46
C ALA A 55 4.61 -32.26 -4.01
N THR A 56 3.40 -32.20 -3.48
CA THR A 56 2.91 -31.01 -2.78
C THR A 56 3.97 -30.65 -1.73
N PRO A 57 4.50 -29.41 -1.73
CA PRO A 57 5.50 -29.00 -0.75
C PRO A 57 4.93 -29.25 0.66
N GLU A 58 5.75 -29.85 1.53
CA GLU A 58 5.37 -30.00 2.94
C GLU A 58 5.06 -28.62 3.51
N PRO A 59 3.99 -28.48 4.32
CA PRO A 59 3.68 -27.23 4.95
C PRO A 59 4.86 -26.82 5.84
N SER A 60 5.35 -25.61 5.62
CA SER A 60 6.35 -24.96 6.44
C SER A 60 5.84 -24.82 7.88
N ALA A 61 6.78 -24.83 8.83
CA ALA A 61 6.44 -24.65 10.24
C ALA A 61 5.82 -23.26 10.46
N PRO A 62 4.79 -23.15 11.34
CA PRO A 62 4.25 -21.86 11.73
C PRO A 62 5.36 -20.92 12.24
N THR A 63 5.28 -19.65 11.84
CA THR A 63 6.24 -18.62 12.23
C THR A 63 5.57 -17.63 13.18
N SER A 64 6.21 -17.34 14.31
CA SER A 64 5.72 -16.30 15.23
C SER A 64 5.85 -14.93 14.57
N LEU A 65 4.73 -14.19 14.47
CA LEU A 65 4.73 -12.79 14.04
C LEU A 65 5.21 -11.89 15.17
N PHE A 66 4.71 -12.13 16.38
CA PHE A 66 5.18 -11.48 17.60
C PHE A 66 4.78 -12.30 18.83
N ASP A 67 5.55 -12.11 19.91
CA ASP A 67 5.33 -12.77 21.19
C ASP A 67 5.44 -11.77 22.34
N GLY A 68 4.30 -11.39 22.91
CA GLY A 68 4.24 -10.45 24.03
C GLY A 68 4.92 -10.93 25.31
N ARG A 69 5.29 -12.21 25.43
CA ARG A 69 6.05 -12.72 26.58
C ARG A 69 7.48 -12.21 26.59
N THR A 70 8.03 -11.96 25.41
CA THR A 70 9.36 -11.39 25.20
C THR A 70 9.40 -9.88 25.46
N GLY A 71 8.23 -9.25 25.61
CA GLY A 71 8.04 -7.82 25.75
C GLY A 71 7.97 -7.33 27.20
N ASP A 72 8.97 -7.60 28.03
CA ASP A 72 9.17 -6.87 29.30
C ASP A 72 9.68 -5.42 29.08
N GLY A 73 9.26 -4.79 27.97
CA GLY A 73 9.72 -3.48 27.52
C GLY A 73 10.96 -3.49 26.63
N ASN A 74 11.57 -4.66 26.36
CA ASN A 74 12.77 -4.78 25.53
C ASN A 74 12.56 -5.72 24.33
N ILE A 75 11.59 -5.42 23.45
CA ILE A 75 11.56 -6.09 22.15
C ILE A 75 12.84 -5.67 21.39
N SER A 76 13.91 -6.46 21.52
CA SER A 76 15.17 -6.21 20.83
C SER A 76 15.02 -6.66 19.39
N LEU A 77 14.35 -5.85 18.57
CA LEU A 77 14.41 -6.03 17.12
C LEU A 77 15.81 -5.65 16.62
N PRO A 78 16.30 -6.29 15.55
CA PRO A 78 17.57 -5.91 14.94
C PRO A 78 17.55 -4.40 14.65
N GLY A 79 18.43 -3.66 15.32
CA GLY A 79 18.57 -2.23 15.11
C GLY A 79 18.88 -1.95 13.65
N ALA A 80 18.34 -0.84 13.12
CA ALA A 80 18.64 -0.41 11.77
C ALA A 80 20.16 -0.38 11.54
N SER A 81 20.61 -0.94 10.41
CA SER A 81 21.99 -0.78 9.96
C SER A 81 22.32 0.71 9.88
N LEU A 82 23.37 1.16 10.58
CA LEU A 82 23.70 2.58 10.75
C LEU A 82 24.05 3.30 9.43
N ALA A 83 24.30 2.56 8.34
CA ALA A 83 24.73 3.13 7.06
C ALA A 83 23.65 3.98 6.38
N ASP A 84 22.36 3.67 6.60
CA ASP A 84 21.23 4.30 5.92
C ASP A 84 20.74 5.58 6.65
N ILE A 85 21.19 5.82 7.89
CA ILE A 85 20.74 6.93 8.75
C ILE A 85 20.91 8.32 8.11
N PRO A 86 22.05 8.68 7.49
CA PRO A 86 22.22 10.02 6.91
C PRO A 86 21.22 10.31 5.77
N THR A 87 20.87 9.28 4.99
CA THR A 87 19.87 9.38 3.92
C THR A 87 18.49 9.64 4.51
N ILE A 88 18.10 8.87 5.53
CA ILE A 88 16.80 9.01 6.20
C ILE A 88 16.69 10.38 6.88
N GLU A 89 17.74 10.82 7.60
CA GLU A 89 17.75 12.11 8.27
C GLU A 89 17.63 13.28 7.27
N SER A 90 18.36 13.21 6.15
CA SER A 90 18.32 14.22 5.09
C SER A 90 16.93 14.32 4.49
N GLU A 91 16.29 13.17 4.26
CA GLU A 91 14.92 13.10 3.77
C GLU A 91 13.92 13.74 4.72
N VAL A 92 13.97 13.37 6.00
CA VAL A 92 13.05 13.92 7.02
C VAL A 92 13.22 15.43 7.15
N LYS A 93 14.45 15.94 7.10
CA LYS A 93 14.73 17.39 7.09
C LYS A 93 14.17 18.08 5.84
N ARG A 94 14.32 17.45 4.67
CA ARG A 94 13.78 17.94 3.39
C ARG A 94 12.26 18.09 3.47
N VAL A 95 11.54 17.02 3.84
CA VAL A 95 10.06 17.04 3.98
C VAL A 95 9.61 18.09 5.02
N LEU A 96 10.35 18.24 6.11
CA LEU A 96 10.06 19.26 7.12
C LEU A 96 10.17 20.68 6.54
N SER A 97 11.21 20.94 5.74
CA SER A 97 11.43 22.24 5.08
C SER A 97 10.34 22.58 4.07
N GLU A 98 9.70 21.57 3.46
CA GLU A 98 8.57 21.72 2.53
C GLU A 98 7.24 22.01 3.22
N GLY A 99 7.20 22.05 4.54
CA GLY A 99 5.97 22.30 5.30
C GLY A 99 5.04 21.10 5.41
N ARG A 100 5.37 19.98 4.77
CA ARG A 100 4.55 18.74 4.78
C ARG A 100 4.49 18.09 6.17
N LEU A 101 5.49 18.35 7.02
CA LEU A 101 5.49 17.95 8.44
C LEU A 101 5.15 19.11 9.40
N GLN A 102 4.99 20.36 8.92
CA GLN A 102 4.85 21.54 9.81
C GLN A 102 3.51 21.58 10.55
N GLY A 103 2.43 21.03 9.96
CA GLY A 103 1.17 20.80 10.69
C GLY A 103 1.33 19.78 11.83
N ALA A 104 2.34 18.90 11.74
CA ALA A 104 2.55 17.76 12.62
C ALA A 104 3.59 17.97 13.74
N VAL A 105 4.41 19.02 13.68
CA VAL A 105 5.38 19.34 14.76
C VAL A 105 4.77 20.35 15.76
N GLY A 106 3.60 20.91 15.44
CA GLY A 106 2.91 21.91 16.24
C GLY A 106 3.57 23.28 16.11
N ALA A 107 2.77 24.35 16.02
CA ALA A 107 3.25 25.74 16.05
C ALA A 107 3.87 26.16 17.40
N GLY A 108 4.14 25.20 18.30
CA GLY A 108 4.58 25.42 19.66
C GLY A 108 6.10 25.35 19.81
N ASN A 109 6.79 26.43 19.45
CA ASN A 109 8.09 26.91 19.98
C ASN A 109 9.29 25.95 20.17
N SER A 110 9.23 24.66 19.84
CA SER A 110 10.42 23.82 19.80
C SER A 110 11.14 24.11 18.50
N THR A 111 12.22 24.88 18.60
CA THR A 111 13.17 25.01 17.50
C THR A 111 13.59 23.59 17.11
N PRO A 112 13.48 23.16 15.84
CA PRO A 112 13.91 21.83 15.44
C PRO A 112 15.43 21.72 15.64
N SER A 113 15.87 21.28 16.82
CA SER A 113 17.27 20.93 17.05
C SER A 113 17.49 19.54 16.43
N ALA A 114 18.67 19.32 15.86
CA ALA A 114 19.07 18.03 15.31
C ALA A 114 19.08 16.89 16.35
N GLU A 115 18.93 17.21 17.65
CA GLU A 115 18.86 16.27 18.76
C GLU A 115 17.54 15.47 18.82
N ASN A 116 16.59 15.75 17.93
CA ASN A 116 15.27 15.14 17.95
C ASN A 116 15.07 14.02 16.92
N PHE A 117 16.09 13.65 16.13
CA PHE A 117 16.00 12.59 15.12
C PHE A 117 16.59 11.25 15.62
N GLU A 118 15.86 10.16 15.42
CA GLU A 118 16.29 8.81 15.75
C GLU A 118 15.69 7.81 14.75
N VAL A 119 16.44 6.81 14.31
CA VAL A 119 15.88 5.63 13.63
C VAL A 119 15.69 4.53 14.66
N ARG A 120 14.44 4.12 14.89
CA ARG A 120 14.05 3.19 15.95
C ARG A 120 14.08 1.74 15.53
N ALA A 121 13.64 1.46 14.31
CA ALA A 121 13.55 0.10 13.78
C ALA A 121 13.68 0.10 12.26
N GLY A 122 13.99 -1.06 11.69
CA GLY A 122 13.93 -1.25 10.26
C GLY A 122 13.86 -2.72 9.88
N GLY A 123 13.63 -2.99 8.60
CA GLY A 123 13.69 -4.34 8.08
C GLY A 123 13.52 -4.38 6.56
N GLU A 124 13.73 -5.56 6.00
CA GLU A 124 13.76 -5.79 4.55
C GLU A 124 12.41 -6.27 4.04
N GLY A 125 12.11 -6.00 2.77
CA GLY A 125 10.87 -6.41 2.12
C GLY A 125 10.64 -5.75 0.77
N SER A 126 9.43 -5.93 0.24
CA SER A 126 8.95 -5.37 -1.02
C SER A 126 7.73 -4.48 -0.73
N PHE A 127 7.94 -3.20 -0.41
CA PHE A 127 6.89 -2.33 0.13
C PHE A 127 6.11 -1.60 -0.96
N THR A 128 6.78 -1.09 -1.98
CA THR A 128 6.12 -0.27 -3.01
C THR A 128 5.73 -1.06 -4.26
N ARG A 129 6.32 -2.23 -4.48
CA ARG A 129 6.03 -3.11 -5.61
C ARG A 129 6.53 -4.54 -5.32
N PRO A 130 5.90 -5.58 -5.90
CA PRO A 130 6.34 -6.96 -5.72
C PRO A 130 7.80 -7.18 -6.12
N ASP A 131 8.46 -8.12 -5.43
CA ASP A 131 9.85 -8.57 -5.66
C ASP A 131 10.93 -7.48 -5.52
N ALA A 132 10.58 -6.26 -5.09
CA ALA A 132 11.55 -5.19 -4.86
C ALA A 132 12.42 -5.50 -3.64
N GLN A 133 13.71 -5.14 -3.73
CA GLN A 133 14.68 -5.35 -2.64
C GLN A 133 14.80 -4.07 -1.83
N GLN A 134 13.82 -3.83 -0.98
CA GLN A 134 13.67 -2.58 -0.24
C GLN A 134 13.92 -2.77 1.24
N LYS A 135 14.18 -1.66 1.91
CA LYS A 135 14.28 -1.56 3.37
C LYS A 135 13.32 -0.50 3.87
N ILE A 136 12.57 -0.79 4.92
CA ILE A 136 11.74 0.19 5.61
C ILE A 136 12.38 0.57 6.93
N PHE A 137 12.24 1.83 7.33
CA PHE A 137 12.81 2.37 8.57
C PHE A 137 11.79 3.21 9.31
N LEU A 138 11.49 2.84 10.55
CA LEU A 138 10.73 3.64 11.49
C LEU A 138 11.66 4.70 12.09
N TYR A 139 11.36 5.97 11.89
CA TYR A 139 12.09 7.08 12.49
C TYR A 139 11.20 7.89 13.42
N ARG A 140 11.83 8.52 14.41
CA ARG A 140 11.28 9.59 15.24
C ARG A 140 11.92 10.90 14.86
N PHE A 141 11.11 11.95 14.80
CA PHE A 141 11.53 13.34 14.75
C PHE A 141 10.68 14.18 15.70
N GLY A 142 11.20 14.47 16.89
CA GLY A 142 10.48 15.20 17.93
C GLY A 142 9.26 14.41 18.46
N LEU A 143 8.05 14.92 18.21
CA LEU A 143 6.77 14.28 18.57
C LEU A 143 6.10 13.56 17.39
N THR A 144 6.81 13.42 16.28
CA THR A 144 6.34 12.72 15.08
C THR A 144 7.17 11.46 14.87
N ASN A 145 6.55 10.37 14.41
CA ASN A 145 7.28 9.28 13.76
C ASN A 145 6.80 9.14 12.32
N GLY A 146 7.60 8.46 11.51
CA GLY A 146 7.25 8.08 10.16
C GLY A 146 8.06 6.88 9.72
N LEU A 147 7.79 6.44 8.50
CA LEU A 147 8.45 5.34 7.84
C LEU A 147 9.12 5.87 6.59
N VAL A 148 10.39 5.54 6.38
CA VAL A 148 11.10 5.79 5.11
C VAL A 148 11.45 4.45 4.50
N VAL A 149 11.11 4.26 3.23
CA VAL A 149 11.47 3.09 2.43
C VAL A 149 12.62 3.45 1.52
N LEU A 150 13.67 2.65 1.55
CA LEU A 150 14.85 2.76 0.71
C LEU A 150 14.97 1.59 -0.27
N GLU A 151 15.50 1.88 -1.46
CA GLU A 151 15.98 0.91 -2.43
C GLU A 151 17.33 1.38 -2.94
N ASP A 152 18.37 0.54 -2.91
CA ASP A 152 19.74 0.92 -3.29
C ASP A 152 20.23 2.20 -2.60
N SER A 153 19.92 2.37 -1.31
CA SER A 153 20.22 3.57 -0.50
C SER A 153 19.55 4.86 -0.99
N LYS A 154 18.56 4.76 -1.89
CA LYS A 154 17.74 5.88 -2.35
C LYS A 154 16.35 5.77 -1.75
N VAL A 155 15.77 6.92 -1.48
CA VAL A 155 14.47 7.05 -0.85
C VAL A 155 13.37 6.81 -1.90
N VAL A 156 12.52 5.79 -1.70
CA VAL A 156 11.47 5.34 -2.65
C VAL A 156 10.05 5.34 -2.09
N ALA A 157 9.85 5.33 -0.76
CA ALA A 157 8.62 5.84 -0.14
C ALA A 157 8.87 6.54 1.21
N HIS A 158 7.94 7.38 1.64
CA HIS A 158 7.95 8.04 2.96
C HIS A 158 6.49 8.16 3.39
N TYR A 159 6.23 7.75 4.60
CA TYR A 159 4.92 7.82 5.24
C TYR A 159 5.14 8.52 6.57
N ALA A 160 4.32 9.49 6.92
CA ALA A 160 4.47 10.13 8.23
C ALA A 160 3.19 10.09 9.02
N GLY A 161 3.36 10.09 10.32
CA GLY A 161 2.26 10.22 11.26
C GLY A 161 1.79 11.64 11.47
N GLY A 162 0.54 11.77 11.92
CA GLY A 162 0.11 12.96 12.63
C GLY A 162 0.88 13.18 13.96
N PRO A 163 0.88 14.41 14.50
CA PRO A 163 1.43 14.71 15.83
C PRO A 163 0.81 13.83 16.91
N GLY A 164 1.61 13.29 17.82
CA GLY A 164 1.12 12.57 19.00
C GLY A 164 0.63 11.15 18.74
N ASP A 165 0.12 10.84 17.55
CA ASP A 165 -0.36 9.48 17.24
C ASP A 165 0.79 8.50 17.03
N TYR A 166 1.90 9.01 16.47
CA TYR A 166 3.05 8.20 16.09
C TYR A 166 4.22 8.29 17.04
N ALA A 167 4.26 9.26 17.97
CA ALA A 167 5.34 9.50 18.94
C ALA A 167 5.78 8.22 19.71
N PHE A 168 4.87 7.25 19.80
CA PHE A 168 4.94 6.10 20.68
C PHE A 168 5.25 4.77 19.98
N TYR A 169 5.38 4.75 18.65
CA TYR A 169 5.79 3.53 17.97
C TYR A 169 7.27 3.26 18.21
N THR A 170 7.58 2.07 18.71
CA THR A 170 8.93 1.67 19.10
C THR A 170 9.49 0.56 18.23
N TYR A 171 8.63 -0.26 17.65
CA TYR A 171 9.03 -1.46 16.91
C TYR A 171 8.28 -1.61 15.59
N LEU A 172 8.89 -2.34 14.66
CA LEU A 172 8.42 -2.58 13.29
C LEU A 172 8.72 -4.02 12.89
N ILE A 173 7.70 -4.79 12.51
CA ILE A 173 7.87 -6.13 11.94
C ILE A 173 7.38 -6.12 10.49
N PRO A 174 8.28 -6.21 9.50
CA PRO A 174 7.89 -6.35 8.10
C PRO A 174 7.51 -7.80 7.79
N ARG A 175 6.33 -8.01 7.21
CA ARG A 175 5.84 -9.32 6.80
C ARG A 175 4.71 -9.18 5.79
N ASP A 176 4.73 -9.97 4.72
CA ASP A 176 3.55 -10.18 3.87
C ASP A 176 2.53 -11.06 4.64
N VAL A 177 1.50 -10.45 5.23
CA VAL A 177 0.51 -11.15 6.06
C VAL A 177 -0.72 -11.58 5.28
N ASN A 178 -0.93 -11.04 4.07
CA ASN A 178 -2.08 -11.32 3.23
C ASN A 178 -1.73 -12.14 1.96
N ALA A 179 -0.44 -12.43 1.74
CA ALA A 179 0.13 -13.12 0.59
C ALA A 179 -0.14 -12.43 -0.76
N ASP A 180 -0.15 -11.09 -0.78
CA ASP A 180 -0.34 -10.32 -2.01
C ASP A 180 0.97 -9.94 -2.74
N GLY A 181 2.12 -10.34 -2.18
CA GLY A 181 3.45 -10.06 -2.74
C GLY A 181 4.03 -8.71 -2.33
N LEU A 182 3.29 -7.89 -1.56
CA LEU A 182 3.82 -6.74 -0.86
C LEU A 182 4.13 -7.09 0.60
N THR A 183 5.16 -6.44 1.14
CA THR A 183 5.51 -6.60 2.55
C THR A 183 4.71 -5.61 3.39
N ASP A 184 3.73 -6.12 4.13
CA ASP A 184 3.01 -5.37 5.16
C ASP A 184 3.91 -5.07 6.36
N PHE A 185 3.41 -4.27 7.30
CA PHE A 185 4.13 -4.05 8.54
C PHE A 185 3.24 -3.92 9.77
N ILE A 186 3.79 -4.39 10.89
CA ILE A 186 3.18 -4.30 12.21
C ILE A 186 3.98 -3.30 13.04
N LEU A 187 3.32 -2.23 13.51
CA LEU A 187 3.90 -1.26 14.42
C LEU A 187 3.46 -1.53 15.85
N PHE A 188 4.37 -1.38 16.80
CA PHE A 188 4.09 -1.59 18.22
C PHE A 188 4.16 -0.28 18.97
N ARG A 189 3.15 -0.03 19.81
CA ARG A 189 3.06 1.18 20.63
C ARG A 189 2.86 0.79 22.09
N ASN A 190 3.67 1.40 22.95
CA ASN A 190 3.43 1.43 24.38
C ASN A 190 2.50 2.60 24.71
N VAL A 191 1.57 2.42 25.64
CA VAL A 191 0.78 3.53 26.18
C VAL A 191 1.62 4.23 27.26
N GLU A 192 1.73 5.57 27.24
CA GLU A 192 2.64 6.28 28.15
C GLU A 192 2.31 6.10 29.64
N ASP A 193 1.02 5.86 29.94
CA ASP A 193 0.50 5.82 31.30
C ASP A 193 0.33 4.39 31.87
N ASN A 194 0.62 3.34 31.09
CA ASN A 194 0.54 1.96 31.57
C ASN A 194 1.53 1.03 30.83
N ASP A 195 1.66 -0.21 31.30
CA ASP A 195 2.57 -1.17 30.67
C ASP A 195 1.95 -1.84 29.42
N ASP A 196 0.77 -1.43 28.94
CA ASP A 196 0.10 -2.08 27.82
C ASP A 196 0.83 -1.80 26.50
N ILE A 197 0.96 -2.86 25.70
CA ILE A 197 1.58 -2.82 24.38
C ILE A 197 0.55 -3.27 23.36
N TYR A 198 0.37 -2.46 22.32
CA TYR A 198 -0.52 -2.74 21.20
C TYR A 198 0.24 -2.92 19.90
N ALA A 199 -0.19 -3.87 19.09
CA ALA A 199 0.26 -4.07 17.71
C ALA A 199 -0.78 -3.49 16.75
N TYR A 200 -0.32 -2.77 15.72
CA TYR A 200 -1.13 -2.15 14.67
C TYR A 200 -0.67 -2.69 13.33
N LEU A 201 -1.57 -3.33 12.59
CA LEU A 201 -1.31 -3.84 11.25
C LEU A 201 -1.59 -2.78 10.19
N PHE A 202 -0.64 -2.60 9.30
CA PHE A 202 -0.77 -1.81 8.09
C PHE A 202 -0.49 -2.69 6.88
N LEU A 203 -1.50 -2.87 6.05
CA LEU A 203 -1.38 -3.58 4.79
C LEU A 203 -0.81 -2.66 3.73
N MET A 204 0.26 -3.07 3.06
CA MET A 204 0.78 -2.31 1.94
C MET A 204 -0.17 -2.43 0.74
N THR A 205 -0.43 -1.31 0.09
CA THR A 205 -1.18 -1.26 -1.16
C THR A 205 -0.40 -0.42 -2.17
N PRO A 206 -0.75 -0.46 -3.47
CA PRO A 206 -0.15 0.44 -4.45
C PRO A 206 -0.34 1.93 -4.13
N SER A 207 -1.36 2.28 -3.34
CA SER A 207 -1.61 3.64 -2.84
C SER A 207 -0.97 3.93 -1.48
N GLY A 208 -0.01 3.12 -1.05
CA GLY A 208 0.61 3.21 0.26
C GLY A 208 -0.06 2.34 1.34
N PRO A 209 0.41 2.44 2.58
CA PRO A 209 -0.06 1.62 3.69
C PRO A 209 -1.49 1.96 4.07
N LYS A 210 -2.30 0.92 4.27
CA LYS A 210 -3.67 1.00 4.77
C LYS A 210 -3.76 0.32 6.12
N TYR A 211 -4.25 1.05 7.11
CA TYR A 211 -4.53 0.46 8.42
C TYR A 211 -5.59 -0.65 8.31
N ALA A 212 -5.29 -1.82 8.88
CA ALA A 212 -6.15 -2.99 8.80
C ALA A 212 -6.69 -3.46 10.17
N GLY A 213 -6.04 -3.07 11.26
CA GLY A 213 -6.54 -3.32 12.61
C GLY A 213 -5.45 -3.32 13.66
N SER A 214 -5.87 -3.55 14.91
CA SER A 214 -4.96 -3.61 16.06
C SER A 214 -5.28 -4.80 16.95
N THR A 215 -4.34 -5.13 17.84
CA THR A 215 -4.56 -6.08 18.93
C THR A 215 -3.66 -5.75 20.12
N THR A 216 -4.06 -6.22 21.30
CA THR A 216 -3.19 -6.19 22.48
C THR A 216 -2.09 -7.25 22.32
N VAL A 217 -0.85 -6.87 22.63
CA VAL A 217 0.33 -7.75 22.63
C VAL A 217 0.68 -8.13 24.06
N TYR A 218 0.67 -7.16 24.95
CA TYR A 218 0.94 -7.33 26.37
C TYR A 218 0.06 -6.38 27.17
N SER A 219 -0.37 -6.82 28.36
CA SER A 219 -1.07 -5.97 29.32
C SER A 219 -0.72 -6.36 30.75
N SER A 220 -0.76 -5.40 31.65
CA SER A 220 -0.45 -5.61 33.08
C SER A 220 -1.46 -4.89 33.95
N THR A 221 -1.86 -5.52 35.06
CA THR A 221 -2.66 -4.84 36.09
C THR A 221 -1.82 -3.92 36.97
N ALA A 222 -0.50 -3.94 36.87
CA ALA A 222 0.34 -2.92 37.50
C ALA A 222 0.18 -1.62 36.69
N GLN A 223 -0.68 -0.70 37.14
CA GLN A 223 -0.72 0.63 36.55
C GLN A 223 0.35 1.51 37.22
N GLY A 224 0.99 2.37 36.43
CA GLY A 224 1.95 3.33 36.96
C GLY A 224 1.29 4.24 38.01
N GLY A 225 1.61 4.03 39.29
CA GLY A 225 1.18 4.91 40.38
C GLY A 225 -0.13 4.56 41.08
N ASP A 226 -0.77 3.44 40.79
CA ASP A 226 -2.00 2.99 41.50
C ASP A 226 -1.70 2.30 42.85
N GLY A 227 -0.43 1.99 43.12
CA GLY A 227 0.02 1.30 44.34
C GLY A 227 -0.19 -0.22 44.31
N THR A 228 -0.53 -0.80 43.16
CA THR A 228 -0.58 -2.25 42.96
C THR A 228 0.81 -2.84 43.21
N ASP A 229 0.89 -3.81 44.14
CA ASP A 229 2.15 -4.50 44.43
C ASP A 229 2.60 -5.26 43.19
N PRO A 230 3.78 -4.95 42.61
CA PRO A 230 4.31 -5.64 41.43
C PRO A 230 4.40 -7.16 41.61
N ALA A 231 4.54 -7.65 42.84
CA ALA A 231 4.56 -9.09 43.13
C ALA A 231 3.19 -9.77 42.93
N THR A 232 2.10 -9.00 42.97
CA THR A 232 0.71 -9.48 42.83
C THR A 232 0.07 -9.13 41.49
N ALA A 233 0.72 -8.28 40.69
CA ALA A 233 0.23 -7.87 39.39
C ALA A 233 0.04 -9.08 38.47
N GLU A 234 -1.09 -9.13 37.78
CA GLU A 234 -1.34 -10.12 36.74
C GLU A 234 -0.94 -9.51 35.40
N SER A 235 -0.11 -10.23 34.65
CA SER A 235 0.22 -9.85 33.27
C SER A 235 -0.39 -10.85 32.29
N ARG A 236 -0.82 -10.35 31.14
CA ARG A 236 -1.27 -11.15 29.99
C ARG A 236 -0.39 -10.82 28.80
N ALA A 237 0.03 -11.85 28.09
CA ALA A 237 0.79 -11.73 26.85
C ALA A 237 0.12 -12.54 25.75
N PHE A 238 0.24 -12.07 24.52
CA PHE A 238 -0.30 -12.73 23.34
C PHE A 238 0.82 -13.06 22.36
N GLU A 239 0.84 -14.29 21.88
CA GLU A 239 1.67 -14.71 20.76
C GLU A 239 0.78 -14.92 19.55
N VAL A 240 1.05 -14.19 18.47
CA VAL A 240 0.40 -14.42 17.18
C VAL A 240 1.36 -15.17 16.27
N THR A 241 0.92 -16.34 15.80
CA THR A 241 1.68 -17.14 14.83
C THR A 241 0.95 -17.18 13.50
N MET A 242 1.73 -17.21 12.42
CA MET A 242 1.26 -17.33 11.05
C MET A 242 1.69 -18.67 10.47
N SER A 243 0.71 -19.42 9.95
CA SER A 243 0.98 -20.60 9.13
C SER A 243 0.85 -20.24 7.66
N GLU A 244 1.80 -20.68 6.85
CA GLU A 244 1.79 -20.41 5.41
C GLU A 244 0.54 -21.02 4.74
N GLY A 245 0.06 -20.33 3.72
CA GLY A 245 -1.18 -20.64 3.00
C GLY A 245 -1.55 -19.47 2.09
N SER A 246 -2.59 -19.63 1.28
CA SER A 246 -3.13 -18.57 0.43
C SER A 246 -4.66 -18.51 0.61
N PRO A 247 -5.19 -17.67 1.52
CA PRO A 247 -4.46 -16.72 2.37
C PRO A 247 -3.74 -17.41 3.55
N PRO A 248 -2.73 -16.77 4.16
CA PRO A 248 -2.13 -17.24 5.41
C PRO A 248 -3.17 -17.35 6.52
N SER A 249 -2.97 -18.29 7.44
CA SER A 249 -3.83 -18.41 8.63
C SER A 249 -3.10 -17.91 9.86
N LEU A 250 -3.80 -17.14 10.68
CA LEU A 250 -3.27 -16.59 11.93
C LEU A 250 -3.91 -17.28 13.12
N THR A 251 -3.10 -17.58 14.13
CA THR A 251 -3.58 -18.05 15.43
C THR A 251 -2.98 -17.23 16.55
N VAL A 252 -3.72 -17.11 17.66
CA VAL A 252 -3.30 -16.41 18.87
C VAL A 252 -3.28 -17.36 20.05
N SER A 253 -2.22 -17.30 20.84
CA SER A 253 -2.09 -17.98 22.12
C SER A 253 -2.01 -16.94 23.24
N GLU A 254 -2.81 -17.11 24.29
CA GLU A 254 -2.77 -16.26 25.48
C GLU A 254 -1.93 -16.90 26.59
N PHE A 255 -1.06 -16.09 27.18
CA PHE A 255 -0.23 -16.46 28.32
C PHE A 255 -0.49 -15.54 29.51
N ARG A 256 -0.38 -16.09 30.71
CA ARG A 256 -0.56 -15.36 31.97
C ARG A 256 0.60 -15.60 32.91
N ARG A 257 0.94 -14.59 33.71
CA ARG A 257 1.83 -14.73 34.87
C ARG A 257 1.37 -13.83 36.01
N LYS A 258 1.77 -14.18 37.23
CA LYS A 258 1.64 -13.32 38.41
C LYS A 258 3.01 -12.83 38.86
N GLY A 259 3.16 -11.52 39.02
CA GLY A 259 4.43 -10.88 39.32
C GLY A 259 5.54 -11.33 38.36
N SER A 260 6.65 -11.80 38.91
CA SER A 260 7.80 -12.33 38.16
C SER A 260 7.75 -13.85 37.95
N GLY A 261 6.58 -14.49 38.09
CA GLY A 261 6.41 -15.92 37.88
C GLY A 261 6.60 -16.36 36.42
N GLU A 262 6.59 -17.67 36.19
CA GLU A 262 6.64 -18.23 34.84
C GLU A 262 5.36 -17.91 34.04
N TRP A 263 5.51 -17.84 32.72
CA TRP A 263 4.38 -17.70 31.81
C TRP A 263 3.67 -19.03 31.65
N GLU A 264 2.38 -19.06 31.97
CA GLU A 264 1.52 -20.22 31.79
C GLU A 264 0.57 -19.99 30.62
N SER A 265 0.42 -21.00 29.74
CA SER A 265 -0.61 -20.94 28.69
C SER A 265 -2.00 -20.94 29.30
N SER A 266 -2.87 -20.06 28.81
CA SER A 266 -4.25 -19.93 29.27
C SER A 266 -5.26 -20.80 28.51
N GLY A 267 -4.80 -21.58 27.52
CA GLY A 267 -5.65 -22.47 26.74
C GLY A 267 -5.03 -22.93 25.43
N GLU A 268 -5.86 -23.52 24.56
CA GLU A 268 -5.48 -23.90 23.20
C GLU A 268 -5.40 -22.65 22.29
N PRO A 269 -4.49 -22.62 21.30
CA PRO A 269 -4.44 -21.55 20.30
C PRO A 269 -5.79 -21.36 19.60
N GLN A 270 -6.18 -20.11 19.35
CA GLN A 270 -7.43 -19.75 18.70
C GLN A 270 -7.19 -19.09 17.34
N PRO A 271 -8.12 -19.19 16.37
CA PRO A 271 -8.06 -18.38 15.17
C PRO A 271 -7.97 -16.90 15.51
N PHE A 272 -7.05 -16.17 14.86
CA PHE A 272 -6.83 -14.76 15.12
C PHE A 272 -7.39 -13.91 13.99
N LEU A 273 -8.08 -12.83 14.35
CA LEU A 273 -8.54 -11.79 13.45
C LEU A 273 -8.15 -10.44 14.05
N TRP A 274 -7.65 -9.55 13.20
CA TRP A 274 -7.35 -8.18 13.61
C TRP A 274 -8.64 -7.45 13.98
N GLU A 275 -8.63 -6.75 15.12
CA GLU A 275 -9.76 -5.92 15.50
C GLU A 275 -9.73 -4.67 14.62
N VAL A 276 -10.76 -4.49 13.79
CA VAL A 276 -10.97 -3.25 13.05
C VAL A 276 -11.57 -2.25 14.04
N PRO A 277 -10.83 -1.22 14.47
CA PRO A 277 -11.36 -0.25 15.41
C PRO A 277 -12.48 0.57 14.76
N LYS A 278 -13.21 1.32 15.59
CA LYS A 278 -14.09 2.36 15.06
C LYS A 278 -13.25 3.36 14.28
N GLU A 279 -13.84 3.99 13.27
CA GLU A 279 -13.16 4.95 12.39
C GLU A 279 -12.47 6.09 13.18
N SER A 280 -12.97 6.43 14.37
CA SER A 280 -12.36 7.39 15.30
C SER A 280 -11.04 6.94 15.94
N ASP A 281 -10.75 5.64 15.94
CA ASP A 281 -9.62 5.03 16.65
C ASP A 281 -8.55 4.52 15.66
N THR A 282 -8.75 4.77 14.35
CA THR A 282 -7.78 4.47 13.31
C THR A 282 -6.65 5.51 13.37
N PRO A 283 -5.39 5.12 13.63
CA PRO A 283 -4.29 6.07 13.57
C PRO A 283 -4.18 6.62 12.15
N PRO A 284 -4.27 7.95 11.95
CA PRO A 284 -4.20 8.54 10.63
C PRO A 284 -2.78 8.40 10.09
N ILE A 285 -2.57 7.54 9.08
CA ILE A 285 -1.36 7.64 8.27
C ILE A 285 -1.54 8.84 7.35
N LEU A 286 -0.70 9.85 7.51
CA LEU A 286 -0.50 10.85 6.47
C LEU A 286 0.46 10.24 5.45
N GLU A 287 -0.06 9.89 4.29
CA GLU A 287 0.78 9.55 3.15
C GLU A 287 1.56 10.82 2.77
N ILE A 288 2.83 10.88 3.17
CA ILE A 288 3.75 11.93 2.73
C ILE A 288 4.48 11.39 1.51
N LEU A 289 3.79 11.43 0.37
CA LEU A 289 4.38 11.11 -0.92
C LEU A 289 5.77 11.73 -1.04
N LEU A 290 6.73 10.86 -1.30
CA LEU A 290 8.11 11.26 -1.47
C LEU A 290 8.33 12.23 -2.62
N SER A 291 9.29 13.11 -2.36
CA SER A 291 10.02 13.89 -3.36
C SER A 291 10.36 13.10 -4.61
N GLY A 292 10.08 13.74 -5.73
CA GLY A 292 10.26 13.22 -7.08
C GLY A 292 8.94 12.83 -7.72
N GLY A 293 7.96 12.40 -6.90
CA GLY A 293 6.59 12.20 -7.34
C GLY A 293 5.83 13.53 -7.49
N PRO A 294 4.88 13.61 -8.44
CA PRO A 294 3.94 14.72 -8.56
C PRO A 294 3.25 15.01 -7.22
N ASP A 295 3.23 16.28 -6.79
CA ASP A 295 2.58 16.69 -5.54
C ASP A 295 1.06 16.50 -5.64
N THR A 296 0.54 15.41 -5.08
CA THR A 296 -0.89 15.06 -5.19
C THR A 296 -1.80 16.08 -4.51
N THR A 297 -1.29 16.88 -3.57
CA THR A 297 -2.05 17.99 -2.98
C THR A 297 -2.24 19.10 -4.03
N LYS A 298 -1.21 19.38 -4.83
CA LYS A 298 -1.33 20.30 -5.98
C LYS A 298 -2.23 19.72 -7.07
N ILE A 299 -2.18 18.41 -7.33
CA ILE A 299 -3.09 17.75 -8.30
C ILE A 299 -4.54 17.88 -7.84
N LYS A 300 -4.85 17.53 -6.59
CA LYS A 300 -6.20 17.69 -6.01
C LYS A 300 -6.66 19.15 -6.07
N SER A 301 -5.81 20.09 -5.67
CA SER A 301 -6.12 21.52 -5.74
C SER A 301 -6.39 22.00 -7.17
N ALA A 302 -5.73 21.44 -8.18
CA ALA A 302 -5.99 21.75 -9.58
C ALA A 302 -7.28 21.11 -10.10
N LEU A 303 -7.56 19.86 -9.71
CA LEU A 303 -8.84 19.21 -9.98
C LEU A 303 -10.01 19.99 -9.37
N ASP A 304 -9.86 20.50 -8.15
CA ASP A 304 -10.88 21.33 -7.49
C ASP A 304 -11.11 22.65 -8.22
N LYS A 305 -10.06 23.27 -8.78
CA LYS A 305 -10.19 24.46 -9.64
C LYS A 305 -10.91 24.16 -10.95
N LEU A 306 -10.82 22.93 -11.44
CA LEU A 306 -11.59 22.40 -12.57
C LEU A 306 -12.93 21.79 -12.12
N GLY A 307 -13.49 22.23 -11.00
CA GLY A 307 -14.76 21.71 -10.46
C GLY A 307 -15.94 21.80 -11.43
N ASP A 308 -15.94 22.78 -12.33
CA ASP A 308 -16.95 22.90 -13.40
C ASP A 308 -16.86 21.75 -14.44
N TYR A 309 -15.76 21.00 -14.45
CA TYR A 309 -15.48 19.83 -15.28
C TYR A 309 -15.51 18.52 -14.48
N ALA A 310 -16.19 18.51 -13.31
CA ALA A 310 -16.26 17.33 -12.46
C ALA A 310 -16.99 16.14 -13.13
N ASP A 311 -17.82 16.40 -14.13
CA ASP A 311 -18.57 15.41 -14.91
C ASP A 311 -17.75 14.77 -16.05
N VAL A 312 -16.56 15.30 -16.35
CA VAL A 312 -15.58 14.69 -17.26
C VAL A 312 -14.96 13.46 -16.57
N PRO A 313 -15.19 12.24 -17.09
CA PRO A 313 -14.63 11.00 -16.55
C PRO A 313 -13.16 10.84 -16.95
N SER A 314 -12.52 9.80 -16.37
CA SER A 314 -11.25 9.29 -16.88
C SER A 314 -11.38 8.86 -18.34
N SER A 315 -10.35 9.12 -19.13
CA SER A 315 -10.23 8.63 -20.51
C SER A 315 -9.84 7.15 -20.60
N ILE A 316 -9.31 6.60 -19.49
CA ILE A 316 -8.93 5.19 -19.36
C ILE A 316 -10.03 4.44 -18.62
N ASP A 317 -10.44 3.31 -19.18
CA ASP A 317 -11.23 2.32 -18.44
C ASP A 317 -10.29 1.58 -17.48
N LEU A 318 -10.19 2.07 -16.24
CA LEU A 318 -9.30 1.50 -15.22
C LEU A 318 -9.64 0.03 -14.88
N GLY A 319 -10.87 -0.42 -15.16
CA GLY A 319 -11.28 -1.81 -14.98
C GLY A 319 -10.88 -2.72 -16.15
N ASN A 320 -10.54 -2.14 -17.31
CA ASN A 320 -10.20 -2.88 -18.52
C ASN A 320 -9.14 -2.12 -19.35
N PRO A 321 -7.89 -2.00 -18.84
CA PRO A 321 -6.82 -1.31 -19.55
C PRO A 321 -6.49 -2.00 -20.87
N LYS A 322 -6.37 -1.21 -21.95
CA LYS A 322 -6.23 -1.72 -23.32
C LYS A 322 -4.78 -1.97 -23.75
N ASN A 323 -3.81 -1.43 -23.01
CA ASN A 323 -2.39 -1.56 -23.31
C ASN A 323 -1.54 -1.52 -22.01
N PRO A 324 -0.24 -1.90 -22.07
CA PRO A 324 0.61 -1.95 -20.88
C PRO A 324 0.73 -0.63 -20.13
N ALA A 325 0.76 0.51 -20.82
CA ALA A 325 0.81 1.83 -20.18
C ALA A 325 -0.46 2.13 -19.38
N GLN A 326 -1.64 1.80 -19.93
CA GLN A 326 -2.90 1.92 -19.20
C GLN A 326 -2.96 0.98 -17.99
N THR A 327 -2.34 -0.20 -18.06
CA THR A 327 -2.22 -1.09 -16.89
C THR A 327 -1.39 -0.43 -15.79
N ILE A 328 -0.26 0.20 -16.14
CA ILE A 328 0.58 0.93 -15.18
C ILE A 328 -0.24 2.05 -14.52
N VAL A 329 -0.96 2.86 -15.31
CA VAL A 329 -1.85 3.92 -14.78
C VAL A 329 -2.94 3.32 -13.89
N ALA A 330 -3.58 2.23 -14.30
CA ALA A 330 -4.63 1.58 -13.51
C ALA A 330 -4.14 1.04 -12.16
N THR A 331 -2.84 0.77 -12.00
CA THR A 331 -2.25 0.28 -10.75
C THR A 331 -1.59 1.37 -9.89
N ASP A 332 -1.40 2.58 -10.42
CA ASP A 332 -0.71 3.68 -9.73
C ASP A 332 -1.67 4.85 -9.48
N SER A 333 -2.00 5.11 -8.20
CA SER A 333 -3.00 6.12 -7.82
C SER A 333 -2.57 7.55 -8.15
N VAL A 334 -1.27 7.83 -8.19
CA VAL A 334 -0.75 9.14 -8.60
C VAL A 334 -0.95 9.33 -10.10
N LEU A 335 -0.61 8.32 -10.90
CA LEU A 335 -0.88 8.35 -12.34
C LEU A 335 -2.37 8.41 -12.66
N GLN A 336 -3.24 7.77 -11.88
CA GLN A 336 -4.70 7.93 -12.01
C GLN A 336 -5.13 9.39 -11.80
N MET A 337 -4.61 10.05 -10.76
CA MET A 337 -4.93 11.46 -10.50
C MET A 337 -4.37 12.38 -11.59
N MET A 338 -3.15 12.10 -12.10
CA MET A 338 -2.57 12.83 -13.22
C MET A 338 -3.39 12.66 -14.49
N GLU A 339 -3.82 11.43 -14.80
CA GLU A 339 -4.63 11.12 -15.97
C GLU A 339 -5.98 11.85 -15.93
N LEU A 340 -6.64 11.87 -14.78
CA LEU A 340 -7.91 12.54 -14.61
C LEU A 340 -7.76 14.05 -14.78
N LEU A 341 -6.71 14.63 -14.19
CA LEU A 341 -6.41 16.05 -14.33
C LEU A 341 -6.04 16.41 -15.77
N ASP A 342 -5.23 15.60 -16.43
CA ASP A 342 -4.85 15.76 -17.83
C ASP A 342 -6.07 15.76 -18.75
N THR A 343 -6.96 14.77 -18.59
CA THR A 343 -8.19 14.65 -19.38
C THR A 343 -9.10 15.87 -19.18
N ARG A 344 -9.29 16.31 -17.94
CA ARG A 344 -10.09 17.51 -17.62
C ARG A 344 -9.47 18.78 -18.19
N ALA A 345 -8.15 18.92 -18.08
CA ALA A 345 -7.43 20.05 -18.63
C ALA A 345 -7.56 20.10 -20.16
N ALA A 346 -7.47 18.96 -20.84
CA ALA A 346 -7.59 18.87 -22.29
C ALA A 346 -9.00 19.23 -22.78
N VAL A 347 -10.04 18.76 -22.08
CA VAL A 347 -11.44 19.15 -22.35
C VAL A 347 -11.63 20.66 -22.14
N TYR A 348 -11.17 21.20 -21.02
CA TYR A 348 -11.20 22.65 -20.75
C TYR A 348 -10.51 23.45 -21.87
N ALA A 349 -9.33 23.00 -22.31
CA ALA A 349 -8.59 23.65 -23.38
C ALA A 349 -9.37 23.66 -24.70
N ALA A 350 -10.00 22.54 -25.05
CA ALA A 350 -10.81 22.40 -26.25
C ALA A 350 -12.02 23.34 -26.23
N GLU A 351 -12.80 23.34 -25.15
CA GLU A 351 -13.97 24.22 -25.00
C GLU A 351 -13.59 25.70 -24.97
N ASN A 352 -12.49 26.04 -24.30
CA ASN A 352 -12.01 27.41 -24.27
C ASN A 352 -11.53 27.87 -25.65
N ALA A 353 -10.98 26.97 -26.48
CA ALA A 353 -10.57 27.28 -27.84
C ALA A 353 -11.75 27.44 -28.81
N THR A 354 -12.75 26.57 -28.73
CA THR A 354 -13.90 26.56 -29.66
C THR A 354 -15.03 27.49 -29.22
N LYS A 355 -15.12 27.81 -27.91
CA LYS A 355 -16.27 28.44 -27.27
C LYS A 355 -17.55 27.61 -27.36
N GLU A 356 -17.41 26.30 -27.55
CA GLU A 356 -18.49 25.33 -27.63
C GLU A 356 -18.28 24.24 -26.58
N GLN A 357 -19.37 23.84 -25.91
CA GLN A 357 -19.33 22.72 -24.97
C GLN A 357 -19.12 21.41 -25.74
N VAL A 358 -18.19 20.57 -25.28
CA VAL A 358 -17.93 19.26 -25.88
C VAL A 358 -18.74 18.17 -25.18
N ASP A 359 -18.86 17.01 -25.82
CA ASP A 359 -19.49 15.85 -25.17
C ASP A 359 -18.53 15.24 -24.13
N HIS A 360 -18.81 15.51 -22.86
CA HIS A 360 -18.04 15.00 -21.72
C HIS A 360 -18.11 13.48 -21.56
N SER A 361 -18.96 12.76 -22.30
CA SER A 361 -18.93 11.29 -22.35
C SER A 361 -17.95 10.71 -23.37
N GLU A 362 -17.45 11.52 -24.30
CA GLU A 362 -16.53 11.12 -25.37
C GLU A 362 -15.15 11.80 -25.26
N VAL A 363 -14.52 11.66 -24.09
CA VAL A 363 -13.28 12.38 -23.76
C VAL A 363 -12.03 11.79 -24.39
N SER A 364 -12.09 10.55 -24.88
CA SER A 364 -10.94 9.83 -25.43
C SER A 364 -10.29 10.51 -26.64
N LYS A 365 -11.02 11.38 -27.35
CA LYS A 365 -10.49 12.18 -28.48
C LYS A 365 -9.63 13.37 -28.04
N TYR A 366 -9.71 13.76 -26.77
CA TYR A 366 -8.91 14.86 -26.18
C TYR A 366 -7.78 14.33 -25.30
N ALA A 367 -7.82 13.06 -24.93
CA ALA A 367 -6.86 12.45 -24.02
C ALA A 367 -5.51 12.19 -24.67
N LEU A 368 -4.46 12.18 -23.84
CA LEU A 368 -3.12 11.78 -24.22
C LEU A 368 -3.08 10.29 -24.67
N THR A 369 -2.50 10.03 -25.83
CA THR A 369 -2.20 8.67 -26.29
C THR A 369 -0.97 8.12 -25.58
N LEU A 370 -1.13 7.02 -24.83
CA LEU A 370 -0.03 6.36 -24.11
C LEU A 370 0.67 5.24 -24.92
N GLU A 371 0.36 5.09 -26.21
CA GLU A 371 0.96 4.05 -27.04
C GLU A 371 2.48 4.24 -27.15
N GLY A 372 3.23 3.16 -26.86
CA GLY A 372 4.69 3.16 -26.92
C GLY A 372 5.39 3.62 -25.64
N LEU A 373 4.65 4.04 -24.61
CA LEU A 373 5.21 4.30 -23.27
C LEU A 373 5.27 2.98 -22.48
N GLY A 374 6.41 2.68 -21.88
CA GLY A 374 6.66 1.41 -21.20
C GLY A 374 6.85 1.52 -19.69
N THR A 375 7.06 2.73 -19.17
CA THR A 375 7.42 2.96 -17.77
C THR A 375 6.57 4.05 -17.11
N ALA A 376 6.43 4.01 -15.79
CA ALA A 376 5.71 5.02 -15.01
C ALA A 376 6.30 6.43 -15.17
N ASP A 377 7.63 6.54 -15.29
CA ASP A 377 8.30 7.82 -15.49
C ASP A 377 8.03 8.41 -16.88
N GLU A 378 8.08 7.59 -17.94
CA GLU A 378 7.72 8.04 -19.30
C GLU A 378 6.25 8.51 -19.38
N ILE A 379 5.35 7.80 -18.70
CA ILE A 379 3.93 8.16 -18.62
C ILE A 379 3.76 9.48 -17.86
N ARG A 380 4.47 9.65 -16.74
CA ARG A 380 4.47 10.89 -15.95
C ARG A 380 4.94 12.07 -16.78
N ASP A 381 6.08 11.94 -17.47
CA ASP A 381 6.62 13.01 -18.33
C ASP A 381 5.65 13.39 -19.45
N ALA A 382 4.97 12.41 -20.03
CA ALA A 382 3.97 12.64 -21.06
C ALA A 382 2.76 13.41 -20.51
N TYR A 383 2.23 13.04 -19.33
CA TYR A 383 1.18 13.80 -18.65
C TYR A 383 1.63 15.22 -18.27
N ILE A 384 2.87 15.38 -17.79
CA ILE A 384 3.41 16.70 -17.47
C ILE A 384 3.36 17.62 -18.67
N LYS A 385 3.89 17.14 -19.80
CA LYS A 385 3.90 17.91 -21.04
C LYS A 385 2.50 18.23 -21.54
N HIS A 386 1.61 17.24 -21.60
CA HIS A 386 0.28 17.41 -22.16
C HIS A 386 -0.63 18.31 -21.30
N THR A 387 -0.56 18.19 -19.98
CA THR A 387 -1.30 19.07 -19.07
C THR A 387 -0.75 20.51 -19.10
N ASN A 388 0.57 20.71 -19.23
CA ASN A 388 1.15 22.04 -19.43
C ASN A 388 0.59 22.73 -20.67
N GLU A 389 0.53 21.99 -21.79
CA GLU A 389 -0.03 22.46 -23.06
C GLU A 389 -1.51 22.81 -22.92
N SER A 390 -2.27 21.98 -22.19
CA SER A 390 -3.71 22.15 -22.00
C SER A 390 -4.08 23.31 -21.07
N LEU A 391 -3.37 23.49 -19.95
CA LEU A 391 -3.63 24.58 -18.99
C LEU A 391 -3.03 25.92 -19.44
N GLY A 392 -2.14 25.94 -20.44
CA GLY A 392 -1.48 27.16 -20.91
C GLY A 392 -0.47 27.74 -19.91
N GLY A 393 0.12 26.90 -19.06
CA GLY A 393 1.07 27.29 -18.01
C GLY A 393 1.73 26.09 -17.35
N SER A 394 2.57 26.34 -16.34
CA SER A 394 3.19 25.25 -15.56
C SER A 394 2.10 24.45 -14.85
N SER A 395 2.06 23.15 -15.14
CA SER A 395 1.19 22.20 -14.49
C SER A 395 1.53 22.12 -13.00
N PRO A 396 0.55 21.81 -12.12
CA PRO A 396 0.81 21.48 -10.71
C PRO A 396 1.88 20.40 -10.49
N TYR A 397 2.28 19.66 -11.53
CA TYR A 397 3.33 18.65 -11.48
C TYR A 397 4.77 19.20 -11.58
N ALA A 398 4.97 20.44 -12.05
CA ALA A 398 6.28 20.91 -12.53
C ALA A 398 7.30 21.27 -11.42
N ASP A 399 6.86 21.46 -10.17
CA ASP A 399 7.73 21.91 -9.08
C ASP A 399 8.58 20.80 -8.43
N ALA A 400 8.81 19.66 -9.11
CA ALA A 400 9.67 18.60 -8.60
C ALA A 400 11.13 18.66 -9.11
N ASP A 401 11.46 19.46 -10.14
CA ASP A 401 12.79 19.41 -10.79
C ASP A 401 13.47 20.79 -11.00
N ASP A 402 13.04 21.85 -10.32
CA ASP A 402 13.71 23.17 -10.38
C ASP A 402 14.99 23.26 -9.50
N SER A 403 15.46 22.14 -8.97
CA SER A 403 16.79 22.02 -8.34
C SER A 403 17.78 21.29 -9.26
N LYS A 404 18.23 21.98 -10.30
CA LYS A 404 19.49 21.65 -11.00
C LYS A 404 20.42 22.85 -11.01
#